data_AF-A0A7J7ZLZ0-F1
#
_entry.id   AF-A0A7J7ZLZ0-F1
#
_cell.length_a   1.000
_cell.length_b   1.000
_cell.length_c   1.000
_cell.angle_alpha   90.00
_cell.angle_beta   90.00
_cell.angle_gamma   90.00
#
_symmetry.space_group_name_H-M   'P 1'
#
loop_
_entity.id
_entity.type
_entity.pdbx_description
1 polymer ?
#
loop_
_entity_poly.entity_id
_entity_poly.type
_entity_poly.pdbx_seq_one_letter_code
_entity_poly.pdbx_strand_id
1 'polypeptide(L)'
;MNESDISDDKVNVPAGTKRRGTMSSSSESSDSNCDYDTELSDTENEDGEEVDEVGPSNSIVSEEWLPQKAERPPFPFTAHPGKTFNTPPKKVPLFYLEKFLDEELIKLITEQTNLYATQFFDNDPELKPRSGIRKWKDTNEAEMKIFWGLLILQGIIGKPALELYFSRRRIIETPFFYETMSESRFALLCKFLHFADNLSFDPNTSNRKTYKINPIINNLSEKFRSFYVCKREICVDKSLLLWKGNLSWKQYISTKRARFGMKLFILSESQSGYIQNIILYTGKDTNYGSNYPQEKQSTRIFWS
;
A
#
# COMPACT_ATOMS: atom_id res chain seq x y z
N MET A 1 58.46 -34.40 4.68
CA MET A 1 57.81 -35.72 4.53
C MET A 1 56.36 -35.42 4.21
N ASN A 2 56.04 -34.82 3.06
CA ASN A 2 55.95 -35.36 1.67
C ASN A 2 54.99 -36.56 1.62
N GLU A 3 53.74 -36.41 1.16
CA GLU A 3 53.19 -36.18 -0.21
C GLU A 3 52.73 -37.51 -0.86
N SER A 4 51.78 -37.39 -1.80
CA SER A 4 51.16 -38.41 -2.70
C SER A 4 50.02 -39.26 -2.11
N ASP A 5 48.92 -39.56 -2.80
CA ASP A 5 48.46 -39.19 -4.15
C ASP A 5 46.96 -39.50 -4.30
N ILE A 6 46.31 -38.78 -5.23
CA ILE A 6 44.92 -38.94 -5.71
C ILE A 6 44.89 -39.97 -6.86
N SER A 7 43.80 -40.75 -6.95
CA SER A 7 43.36 -41.34 -8.22
C SER A 7 41.82 -41.45 -8.28
N ASP A 8 41.23 -40.80 -9.28
CA ASP A 8 39.84 -40.96 -9.73
C ASP A 8 39.66 -42.27 -10.49
N ASP A 9 38.48 -42.90 -10.35
CA ASP A 9 37.91 -43.63 -11.49
C ASP A 9 36.36 -43.69 -11.43
N LYS A 10 35.76 -43.40 -12.60
CA LYS A 10 34.32 -43.26 -12.85
C LYS A 10 33.66 -44.63 -13.03
N VAL A 11 32.44 -44.83 -12.50
CA VAL A 11 31.49 -45.79 -13.06
C VAL A 11 30.07 -45.20 -13.12
N ASN A 12 29.53 -45.24 -14.32
CA ASN A 12 28.21 -44.83 -14.78
C ASN A 12 27.18 -45.94 -14.50
N VAL A 13 25.97 -45.62 -14.01
CA VAL A 13 24.86 -46.59 -13.92
C VAL A 13 23.57 -45.98 -14.49
N PRO A 14 22.89 -46.65 -15.44
CA PRO A 14 21.73 -46.11 -16.16
C PRO A 14 20.37 -46.40 -15.48
N ALA A 15 19.35 -45.75 -16.06
CA ALA A 15 17.96 -45.65 -15.64
C ALA A 15 17.21 -46.95 -15.33
N GLY A 16 16.34 -46.90 -14.30
CA GLY A 16 15.35 -47.92 -13.97
C GLY A 16 13.95 -47.32 -13.76
N THR A 17 13.02 -47.76 -14.61
CA THR A 17 11.60 -47.42 -14.72
C THR A 17 10.81 -47.60 -13.41
N LYS A 18 10.13 -46.55 -12.93
CA LYS A 18 9.18 -46.62 -11.80
C LYS A 18 7.84 -47.22 -12.23
N ARG A 19 7.47 -48.34 -11.60
CA ARG A 19 6.12 -48.92 -11.59
C ARG A 19 5.16 -48.05 -10.77
N ARG A 20 3.92 -47.97 -11.25
CA ARG A 20 2.77 -47.27 -10.66
C ARG A 20 2.21 -48.11 -9.49
N GLY A 21 2.03 -47.49 -8.32
CA GLY A 21 1.35 -48.07 -7.17
C GLY A 21 0.68 -46.98 -6.35
N THR A 22 -0.65 -47.06 -6.25
CA THR A 22 -1.55 -46.11 -5.59
C THR A 22 -1.81 -46.56 -4.16
N MET A 23 -1.74 -45.67 -3.15
CA MET A 23 -2.71 -45.58 -2.04
C MET A 23 -2.36 -44.51 -0.98
N SER A 24 -3.32 -43.59 -0.82
CA SER A 24 -3.93 -43.02 0.40
C SER A 24 -3.09 -42.55 1.61
N SER A 25 -3.33 -41.27 1.92
CA SER A 25 -3.47 -40.64 3.24
C SER A 25 -2.31 -40.69 4.24
N SER A 26 -1.74 -39.53 4.55
CA SER A 26 -2.05 -38.77 5.77
C SER A 26 -1.22 -37.48 5.81
N SER A 27 -1.77 -36.52 6.54
CA SER A 27 -1.29 -35.16 6.75
C SER A 27 0.10 -35.09 7.38
N GLU A 28 1.03 -34.41 6.72
CA GLU A 28 2.17 -33.77 7.37
C GLU A 28 2.30 -32.33 6.85
N SER A 29 2.21 -31.40 7.80
CA SER A 29 2.68 -30.03 7.69
C SER A 29 4.18 -30.06 7.41
N SER A 30 4.62 -29.41 6.34
CA SER A 30 6.01 -29.03 6.16
C SER A 30 6.05 -27.67 5.50
N ASP A 31 6.66 -26.73 6.19
CA ASP A 31 7.16 -25.47 5.65
C ASP A 31 7.93 -25.76 4.37
N SER A 32 7.41 -25.26 3.24
CA SER A 32 8.15 -25.25 2.00
C SER A 32 8.71 -23.85 1.81
N ASN A 33 9.96 -23.67 2.23
CA ASN A 33 10.88 -22.76 1.55
C ASN A 33 10.93 -23.20 0.09
N CYS A 34 10.14 -22.54 -0.76
CA CYS A 34 10.36 -22.60 -2.20
C CYS A 34 11.10 -21.34 -2.62
N ASP A 35 12.42 -21.47 -2.69
CA ASP A 35 13.22 -20.76 -3.69
C ASP A 35 12.59 -21.06 -5.05
N TYR A 36 11.79 -20.13 -5.55
CA TYR A 36 11.48 -20.06 -6.96
C TYR A 36 12.58 -19.23 -7.62
N ASP A 37 13.64 -19.90 -8.04
CA ASP A 37 14.41 -19.50 -9.23
C ASP A 37 13.42 -19.52 -10.40
N THR A 38 12.71 -18.41 -10.57
CA THR A 38 12.09 -18.11 -11.85
C THR A 38 13.14 -17.34 -12.63
N GLU A 39 13.82 -18.02 -13.56
CA GLU A 39 14.48 -17.37 -14.67
C GLU A 39 13.43 -16.56 -15.44
N LEU A 40 13.28 -15.29 -15.05
CA LEU A 40 12.59 -14.29 -15.85
C LEU A 40 13.65 -13.68 -16.75
N SER A 41 13.48 -13.96 -18.04
CA SER A 41 14.27 -13.43 -19.14
C SER A 41 14.60 -11.95 -18.94
N ASP A 42 15.90 -11.66 -18.98
CA ASP A 42 16.44 -10.32 -19.12
C ASP A 42 15.79 -9.61 -20.31
N THR A 43 15.03 -8.56 -20.01
CA THR A 43 15.01 -7.38 -20.87
C THR A 43 15.49 -6.23 -20.02
N GLU A 44 16.75 -5.89 -20.24
CA GLU A 44 17.38 -4.65 -19.85
C GLU A 44 16.54 -3.45 -20.30
N ASN A 45 16.48 -2.45 -19.43
CA ASN A 45 16.59 -1.00 -19.66
C ASN A 45 15.99 -0.33 -18.43
N GLU A 46 16.83 0.04 -17.47
CA GLU A 46 17.52 1.35 -17.38
C GLU A 46 16.52 2.49 -17.18
N ASP A 47 16.92 3.49 -16.40
CA ASP A 47 16.18 4.71 -16.10
C ASP A 47 15.81 5.48 -17.40
N GLY A 48 14.84 4.96 -18.14
CA GLY A 48 14.19 5.65 -19.24
C GLY A 48 13.23 6.66 -18.64
N GLU A 49 13.59 7.93 -18.70
CA GLU A 49 12.59 8.96 -18.89
C GLU A 49 11.65 8.49 -20.01
N GLU A 50 10.34 8.46 -19.76
CA GLU A 50 9.35 8.15 -20.79
C GLU A 50 9.58 9.12 -21.96
N VAL A 51 10.13 8.60 -23.06
CA VAL A 51 10.20 9.33 -24.33
C VAL A 51 8.82 9.17 -24.97
N ASP A 52 8.08 10.26 -25.08
CA ASP A 52 6.78 10.30 -25.73
C ASP A 52 6.87 9.72 -27.17
N GLU A 53 6.00 8.76 -27.51
CA GLU A 53 5.82 8.29 -28.89
C GLU A 53 5.30 9.44 -29.77
N VAL A 54 6.18 10.01 -30.60
CA VAL A 54 5.83 11.05 -31.57
C VAL A 54 5.19 10.39 -32.80
N GLY A 55 3.88 10.60 -32.98
CA GLY A 55 3.17 10.33 -34.23
C GLY A 55 3.69 11.16 -35.42
N PRO A 56 3.33 10.81 -36.67
CA PRO A 56 4.13 11.14 -37.84
C PRO A 56 4.10 12.63 -38.20
N SER A 57 5.31 13.16 -38.44
CA SER A 57 5.65 14.45 -39.06
C SER A 57 4.94 15.69 -38.51
N ASN A 58 5.31 16.11 -37.31
CA ASN A 58 5.41 17.53 -37.01
C ASN A 58 6.88 17.93 -37.04
N SER A 59 7.18 18.97 -37.82
CA SER A 59 8.48 19.63 -37.93
C SER A 59 9.16 19.69 -36.57
N ILE A 60 10.38 19.15 -36.47
CA ILE A 60 11.23 19.32 -35.29
C ILE A 60 11.54 20.82 -35.21
N VAL A 61 10.70 21.57 -34.48
CA VAL A 61 11.07 22.88 -33.99
C VAL A 61 12.16 22.58 -32.97
N SER A 62 13.41 22.90 -33.31
CA SER A 62 14.49 22.90 -32.34
C SER A 62 14.11 23.89 -31.24
N GLU A 63 13.57 23.40 -30.12
CA GLU A 63 13.35 24.20 -28.92
C GLU A 63 14.73 24.53 -28.34
N GLU A 64 15.30 25.62 -28.82
CA GLU A 64 16.53 26.17 -28.28
C GLU A 64 16.20 26.77 -26.90
N TRP A 65 16.87 26.29 -25.85
CA TRP A 65 16.72 26.85 -24.50
C TRP A 65 17.18 28.30 -24.50
N LEU A 66 16.23 29.23 -24.67
CA LEU A 66 16.53 30.65 -24.63
C LEU A 66 16.72 31.07 -23.17
N PRO A 67 17.87 31.68 -22.80
CA PRO A 67 18.04 32.24 -21.48
C PRO A 67 16.95 33.28 -21.26
N GLN A 68 16.13 33.05 -20.25
CA GLN A 68 14.99 33.91 -19.96
C GLN A 68 15.51 35.28 -19.50
N LYS A 69 15.53 36.25 -20.42
CA LYS A 69 16.12 37.59 -20.22
C LYS A 69 15.35 38.49 -19.24
N ALA A 70 14.15 38.12 -18.84
CA ALA A 70 13.34 38.87 -17.90
C ALA A 70 13.26 38.12 -16.56
N GLU A 71 13.73 38.75 -15.49
CA GLU A 71 13.38 38.35 -14.12
C GLU A 71 11.86 38.33 -14.04
N ARG A 72 11.24 37.15 -13.88
CA ARG A 72 9.81 37.10 -13.57
C ARG A 72 9.66 37.79 -12.21
N PRO A 73 8.84 38.86 -12.11
CA PRO A 73 8.60 39.46 -10.82
C PRO A 73 8.08 38.37 -9.88
N PRO A 74 8.63 38.26 -8.65
CA PRO A 74 8.18 37.24 -7.72
C PRO A 74 6.69 37.45 -7.49
N PHE A 75 5.87 36.44 -7.83
CA PHE A 75 4.46 36.46 -7.46
C PHE A 75 4.40 36.58 -5.93
N PRO A 76 3.76 37.63 -5.38
CA PRO A 76 3.68 37.78 -3.95
C PRO A 76 2.92 36.58 -3.39
N PHE A 77 3.51 35.93 -2.39
CA PHE A 77 2.82 34.86 -1.68
C PHE A 77 1.77 35.47 -0.76
N THR A 78 0.50 35.28 -1.11
CA THR A 78 -0.65 35.93 -0.44
C THR A 78 -1.37 35.03 0.56
N ALA A 79 -1.07 33.73 0.58
CA ALA A 79 -1.69 32.81 1.53
C ALA A 79 -1.16 33.03 2.96
N HIS A 80 -1.98 32.67 3.94
CA HIS A 80 -1.63 32.70 5.36
C HIS A 80 -1.35 31.27 5.84
N PRO A 81 -0.08 30.84 5.94
CA PRO A 81 0.24 29.45 6.25
C PRO A 81 -0.13 29.07 7.67
N GLY A 82 -0.47 27.80 7.86
CA GLY A 82 -0.77 27.23 9.16
C GLY A 82 -2.02 26.38 9.15
N LYS A 83 -2.32 25.84 10.33
CA LYS A 83 -3.55 25.07 10.56
C LYS A 83 -4.79 25.96 10.35
N THR A 84 -5.84 25.38 9.82
CA THR A 84 -7.12 26.07 9.56
C THR A 84 -8.13 25.91 10.70
N PHE A 85 -7.76 25.18 11.76
CA PHE A 85 -8.64 24.87 12.88
C PHE A 85 -8.06 25.29 14.23
N ASN A 86 -8.96 25.54 15.18
CA ASN A 86 -8.61 25.87 16.55
C ASN A 86 -8.12 24.62 17.30
N THR A 87 -7.04 24.78 18.05
CA THR A 87 -6.48 23.70 18.88
C THR A 87 -6.88 23.88 20.33
N PRO A 88 -7.10 22.78 21.08
CA PRO A 88 -7.30 22.85 22.52
C PRO A 88 -6.08 23.47 23.22
N PRO A 89 -6.26 24.10 24.40
CA PRO A 89 -5.17 24.70 25.16
C PRO A 89 -4.07 23.70 25.54
N LYS A 90 -4.46 22.45 25.81
CA LYS A 90 -3.55 21.32 26.02
C LYS A 90 -3.42 20.55 24.72
N LYS A 91 -2.19 20.19 24.35
CA LYS A 91 -1.93 19.29 23.22
C LYS A 91 -2.45 17.89 23.56
N VAL A 92 -3.53 17.49 22.91
CA VAL A 92 -4.12 16.16 23.06
C VAL A 92 -3.90 15.41 21.73
N PRO A 93 -3.03 14.38 21.65
CA PRO A 93 -2.76 13.66 20.40
C PRO A 93 -4.02 13.08 19.76
N LEU A 94 -4.94 12.55 20.58
CA LEU A 94 -6.22 12.00 20.12
C LEU A 94 -7.03 13.04 19.32
N PHE A 95 -7.05 14.30 19.76
CA PHE A 95 -7.76 15.37 19.06
C PHE A 95 -7.27 15.56 17.62
N TYR A 96 -5.96 15.44 17.38
CA TYR A 96 -5.41 15.55 16.02
C TYR A 96 -5.69 14.29 15.20
N LEU A 97 -5.63 13.11 15.81
CA LEU A 97 -5.95 11.85 15.13
C LEU A 97 -7.41 11.83 14.66
N GLU A 98 -8.34 12.25 15.51
CA GLU A 98 -9.78 12.29 15.22
C GLU A 98 -10.16 13.31 14.14
N LYS A 99 -9.26 14.22 13.76
CA LYS A 99 -9.45 15.05 12.56
C LYS A 99 -9.30 14.22 11.28
N PHE A 100 -8.33 13.30 11.26
CA PHE A 100 -8.07 12.46 10.10
C PHE A 100 -8.94 11.20 10.10
N LEU A 101 -9.01 10.50 11.24
CA LEU A 101 -9.90 9.37 11.51
C LEU A 101 -11.15 9.86 12.26
N ASP A 102 -11.97 10.65 11.58
CA ASP A 102 -13.22 11.17 12.15
C ASP A 102 -14.32 10.09 12.21
N GLU A 103 -15.45 10.46 12.83
CA GLU A 103 -16.57 9.55 13.03
C GLU A 103 -17.17 9.07 11.71
N GLU A 104 -17.22 9.92 10.68
CA GLU A 104 -17.72 9.56 9.36
C GLU A 104 -16.84 8.51 8.68
N LEU A 105 -15.51 8.69 8.70
CA LEU A 105 -14.59 7.72 8.12
C LEU A 105 -14.61 6.38 8.88
N ILE A 106 -14.66 6.42 10.21
CA ILE A 106 -14.76 5.20 11.02
C ILE A 106 -16.08 4.48 10.75
N LYS A 107 -17.19 5.21 10.61
CA LYS A 107 -18.49 4.65 10.26
C LYS A 107 -18.45 3.99 8.89
N LEU A 108 -17.89 4.66 7.87
CA LEU A 108 -17.70 4.11 6.54
C LEU A 108 -16.91 2.79 6.59
N ILE A 109 -15.75 2.77 7.28
CA ILE A 109 -14.93 1.56 7.40
C ILE A 109 -15.73 0.43 8.07
N THR A 110 -16.49 0.75 9.12
CA THR A 110 -17.31 -0.20 9.87
C THR A 110 -18.39 -0.83 8.99
N GLU A 111 -19.18 -0.01 8.30
CA GLU A 111 -20.26 -0.45 7.42
C GLU A 111 -19.73 -1.31 6.26
N GLN A 112 -18.65 -0.87 5.60
CA GLN A 112 -18.07 -1.60 4.47
C GLN A 112 -17.40 -2.91 4.90
N THR A 113 -16.79 -2.95 6.08
CA THR A 113 -16.21 -4.18 6.66
C THR A 113 -17.30 -5.23 6.94
N ASN A 114 -18.42 -4.82 7.54
CA ASN A 114 -19.56 -5.72 7.79
C ASN A 114 -20.20 -6.19 6.48
N LEU A 115 -20.41 -5.28 5.54
CA LEU A 115 -20.95 -5.60 4.21
C LEU A 115 -20.08 -6.62 3.48
N TYR A 116 -18.75 -6.44 3.50
CA TYR A 116 -17.84 -7.38 2.87
C TYR A 116 -17.87 -8.77 3.51
N ALA A 117 -18.00 -8.85 4.84
CA ALA A 117 -18.15 -10.12 5.52
C ALA A 117 -19.42 -10.86 5.06
N THR A 118 -20.55 -10.17 4.95
CA THR A 118 -21.80 -10.73 4.39
C THR A 118 -21.59 -11.24 2.97
N GLN A 119 -21.05 -10.39 2.08
CA GLN A 119 -20.75 -10.76 0.70
C GLN A 119 -19.81 -11.98 0.61
N PHE A 120 -18.84 -12.10 1.52
CA PHE A 120 -17.94 -13.25 1.58
C PHE A 120 -18.68 -14.54 1.92
N PHE A 121 -19.58 -14.52 2.91
CA PHE A 121 -20.36 -15.70 3.30
C PHE A 121 -21.37 -16.11 2.22
N ASP A 122 -21.97 -15.15 1.53
CA ASP A 122 -22.91 -15.42 0.44
C ASP A 122 -22.23 -16.08 -0.76
N ASN A 123 -20.98 -15.70 -1.04
CA ASN A 123 -20.19 -16.23 -2.16
C ASN A 123 -19.47 -17.56 -1.84
N ASP A 124 -19.39 -17.98 -0.57
CA ASP A 124 -18.71 -19.21 -0.15
C ASP A 124 -19.62 -20.07 0.76
N PRO A 125 -20.63 -20.75 0.18
CA PRO A 125 -21.59 -21.54 0.95
C PRO A 125 -20.96 -22.81 1.57
N GLU A 126 -19.84 -23.29 1.05
CA GLU A 126 -19.19 -24.55 1.45
C GLU A 126 -18.08 -24.38 2.49
N LEU A 127 -18.09 -23.28 3.26
CA LEU A 127 -17.11 -23.06 4.33
C LEU A 127 -17.10 -24.23 5.32
N LYS A 128 -15.91 -24.78 5.58
CA LYS A 128 -15.70 -25.87 6.55
C LYS A 128 -16.44 -25.58 7.88
N PRO A 129 -17.21 -26.53 8.44
CA PRO A 129 -18.04 -26.27 9.63
C PRO A 129 -17.27 -25.73 10.84
N ARG A 130 -16.00 -26.12 10.99
CA ARG A 130 -15.11 -25.69 12.09
C ARG A 130 -14.21 -24.51 11.73
N SER A 131 -14.45 -23.83 10.60
CA SER A 131 -13.66 -22.68 10.19
C SER A 131 -13.79 -21.55 11.20
N GLY A 132 -12.66 -21.01 11.66
CA GLY A 132 -12.63 -19.84 12.55
C GLY A 132 -13.30 -18.62 11.92
N ILE A 133 -13.39 -18.56 10.58
CA ILE A 133 -14.06 -17.50 9.83
C ILE A 133 -15.55 -17.42 10.19
N ARG A 134 -16.22 -18.56 10.44
CA ARG A 134 -17.63 -18.61 10.84
C ARG A 134 -17.91 -17.98 12.21
N LYS A 135 -16.86 -17.64 12.99
CA LYS A 135 -17.00 -16.90 14.25
C LYS A 135 -17.15 -15.40 14.04
N TRP A 136 -17.17 -14.93 12.80
CA TRP A 136 -17.44 -13.52 12.48
C TRP A 136 -18.73 -13.05 13.16
N LYS A 137 -18.65 -11.85 13.70
CA LYS A 137 -19.77 -11.04 14.16
C LYS A 137 -19.51 -9.64 13.65
N ASP A 138 -20.59 -8.92 13.34
CA ASP A 138 -20.46 -7.56 12.87
C ASP A 138 -19.72 -6.68 13.90
N THR A 139 -18.84 -5.84 13.38
CA THR A 139 -18.12 -4.83 14.15
C THR A 139 -18.97 -3.57 14.28
N ASN A 140 -18.62 -2.72 15.24
CA ASN A 140 -19.16 -1.36 15.37
C ASN A 140 -18.02 -0.34 15.40
N GLU A 141 -18.35 0.94 15.43
CA GLU A 141 -17.39 2.04 15.39
C GLU A 141 -16.47 2.05 16.62
N ALA A 142 -16.98 1.68 17.80
CA ALA A 142 -16.19 1.60 19.01
C ALA A 142 -15.13 0.48 18.94
N GLU A 143 -15.50 -0.69 18.46
CA GLU A 143 -14.56 -1.80 18.21
C GLU A 143 -13.56 -1.43 17.11
N MET A 144 -14.00 -0.73 16.06
CA MET A 144 -13.12 -0.27 14.98
C MET A 144 -12.08 0.75 15.48
N LYS A 145 -12.46 1.69 16.37
CA LYS A 145 -11.51 2.60 17.04
C LYS A 145 -10.47 1.83 17.86
N ILE A 146 -10.89 0.78 18.59
CA ILE A 146 -9.97 -0.10 19.33
C ILE A 146 -9.01 -0.80 18.37
N PHE A 147 -9.52 -1.37 17.27
CA PHE A 147 -8.72 -2.04 16.25
C PHE A 147 -7.64 -1.13 15.64
N TRP A 148 -8.00 0.10 15.26
CA TRP A 148 -7.03 1.10 14.80
C TRP A 148 -6.03 1.50 15.88
N GLY A 149 -6.46 1.63 17.14
CA GLY A 149 -5.56 1.87 18.27
C GLY A 149 -4.51 0.77 18.43
N LEU A 150 -4.92 -0.50 18.28
CA LEU A 150 -3.98 -1.63 18.30
C LEU A 150 -3.02 -1.61 17.11
N LEU A 151 -3.49 -1.27 15.89
CA LEU A 151 -2.61 -1.11 14.71
C LEU A 151 -1.56 -0.01 14.91
N ILE A 152 -1.95 1.15 15.46
CA ILE A 152 -1.03 2.23 15.79
C ILE A 152 0.00 1.75 16.83
N LEU A 153 -0.44 1.00 17.83
CA LEU A 153 0.45 0.43 18.85
C LEU A 153 1.43 -0.60 18.26
N GLN A 154 1.03 -1.40 17.28
CA GLN A 154 1.93 -2.30 16.55
C GLN A 154 3.03 -1.54 15.79
N GLY A 155 2.73 -0.33 15.31
CA GLY A 155 3.73 0.55 14.70
C GLY A 155 4.80 1.05 15.70
N ILE A 156 4.48 1.10 16.99
CA ILE A 156 5.39 1.50 18.06
C ILE A 156 6.14 0.27 18.61
N ILE A 157 5.42 -0.81 18.89
CA ILE A 157 5.95 -2.03 19.49
C ILE A 157 6.19 -3.07 18.38
N GLY A 158 7.31 -2.98 17.67
CA GLY A 158 7.60 -3.94 16.61
C GLY A 158 7.84 -5.36 17.14
N LYS A 159 6.98 -6.33 16.77
CA LYS A 159 7.21 -7.77 16.95
C LYS A 159 7.31 -8.48 15.59
N PRO A 160 8.10 -9.58 15.50
CA PRO A 160 8.37 -10.22 14.22
C PRO A 160 7.17 -10.96 13.60
N ALA A 161 6.17 -11.31 14.41
CA ALA A 161 4.96 -11.99 13.93
C ALA A 161 3.72 -11.49 14.67
N LEU A 162 2.56 -11.55 14.00
CA LEU A 162 1.28 -11.06 14.52
C LEU A 162 0.85 -11.76 15.81
N GLU A 163 1.06 -13.07 15.88
CA GLU A 163 0.67 -13.92 17.01
C GLU A 163 1.41 -13.53 18.31
N LEU A 164 2.64 -12.99 18.18
CA LEU A 164 3.45 -12.61 19.33
C LEU A 164 2.92 -11.37 20.05
N TYR A 165 2.09 -10.55 19.39
CA TYR A 165 1.41 -9.43 20.05
C TYR A 165 0.41 -9.92 21.10
N PHE A 166 -0.21 -11.07 20.86
CA PHE A 166 -1.22 -11.66 21.74
C PHE A 166 -0.64 -12.76 22.66
N SER A 167 0.68 -12.95 22.65
CA SER A 167 1.35 -13.96 23.47
C SER A 167 1.29 -13.62 24.97
N ARG A 168 1.04 -14.65 25.78
CA ARG A 168 1.08 -14.60 27.26
C ARG A 168 2.39 -15.14 27.84
N ARG A 169 3.41 -15.32 27.01
CA ARG A 169 4.74 -15.75 27.46
C ARG A 169 5.44 -14.54 28.06
N ARG A 170 5.80 -14.60 29.35
CA ARG A 170 6.40 -13.48 30.12
C ARG A 170 7.54 -12.74 29.40
N ILE A 171 8.36 -13.46 28.63
CA ILE A 171 9.50 -12.87 27.91
C ILE A 171 9.11 -11.92 26.76
N ILE A 172 7.90 -12.03 26.23
CA ILE A 172 7.42 -11.27 25.05
C ILE A 172 6.02 -10.71 25.24
N GLU A 173 5.42 -10.88 26.41
CA GLU A 173 4.03 -10.48 26.65
C GLU A 173 3.85 -8.97 26.49
N THR A 174 2.70 -8.59 25.95
CA THR A 174 2.30 -7.19 25.87
C THR A 174 0.84 -7.13 26.26
N PRO A 175 0.55 -7.13 27.58
CA PRO A 175 -0.76 -7.45 28.14
C PRO A 175 -1.92 -6.71 27.49
N PHE A 176 -1.70 -5.44 27.20
CA PHE A 176 -2.66 -4.56 26.57
C PHE A 176 -3.33 -5.16 25.31
N PHE A 177 -2.61 -5.92 24.48
CA PHE A 177 -3.19 -6.53 23.27
C PHE A 177 -4.26 -7.57 23.60
N TYR A 178 -3.91 -8.60 24.37
CA TYR A 178 -4.84 -9.71 24.66
C TYR A 178 -5.91 -9.34 25.71
N GLU A 179 -5.69 -8.30 26.50
CA GLU A 179 -6.70 -7.73 27.41
C GLU A 179 -7.74 -6.90 26.66
N THR A 180 -7.32 -6.23 25.57
CA THR A 180 -8.19 -5.36 24.77
C THR A 180 -9.02 -6.15 23.75
N MET A 181 -8.39 -7.08 23.02
CA MET A 181 -9.05 -7.85 21.98
C MET A 181 -8.41 -9.24 21.86
N SER A 182 -9.21 -10.28 21.59
CA SER A 182 -8.64 -11.60 21.32
C SER A 182 -7.90 -11.63 19.97
N GLU A 183 -6.83 -12.42 19.89
CA GLU A 183 -6.08 -12.65 18.65
C GLU A 183 -6.99 -13.09 17.49
N SER A 184 -7.89 -14.03 17.76
CA SER A 184 -8.83 -14.53 16.75
C SER A 184 -9.76 -13.43 16.23
N ARG A 185 -10.23 -12.52 17.10
CA ARG A 185 -11.07 -11.39 16.68
C ARG A 185 -10.26 -10.39 15.86
N PHE A 186 -9.04 -10.05 16.29
CA PHE A 186 -8.16 -9.15 15.55
C PHE A 186 -7.85 -9.71 14.15
N ALA A 187 -7.51 -10.99 14.05
CA ALA A 187 -7.26 -11.65 12.77
C ALA A 187 -8.48 -11.65 11.85
N LEU A 188 -9.69 -11.83 12.40
CA LEU A 188 -10.93 -11.72 11.64
C LEU A 188 -11.17 -10.30 11.12
N LEU A 189 -10.93 -9.27 11.95
CA LEU A 189 -11.02 -7.87 11.51
C LEU A 189 -10.00 -7.57 10.40
N CYS A 190 -8.75 -8.02 10.53
CA CYS A 190 -7.76 -7.91 9.45
C CYS A 190 -8.22 -8.59 8.14
N LYS A 191 -8.88 -9.75 8.24
CA LYS A 191 -9.37 -10.50 7.08
C LYS A 191 -10.51 -9.78 6.36
N PHE A 192 -11.42 -9.17 7.10
CA PHE A 192 -12.63 -8.58 6.55
C PHE A 192 -12.58 -7.06 6.39
N LEU A 193 -11.49 -6.41 6.80
CA LEU A 193 -11.30 -4.97 6.64
C LEU A 193 -11.55 -4.55 5.20
N HIS A 194 -12.52 -3.66 5.01
CA HIS A 194 -12.96 -3.23 3.69
C HIS A 194 -13.41 -1.77 3.70
N PHE A 195 -13.39 -1.14 2.52
CA PHE A 195 -13.64 0.31 2.40
C PHE A 195 -14.58 0.70 1.26
N ALA A 196 -15.06 -0.24 0.45
CA ALA A 196 -15.93 0.02 -0.68
C ALA A 196 -16.88 -1.15 -0.91
N ASP A 197 -18.07 -0.90 -1.48
CA ASP A 197 -19.01 -1.97 -1.78
C ASP A 197 -18.61 -2.69 -3.07
N ASN A 198 -18.38 -4.01 -3.02
CA ASN A 198 -18.01 -4.76 -4.22
C ASN A 198 -19.12 -4.80 -5.28
N LEU A 199 -20.39 -4.66 -4.90
CA LEU A 199 -21.51 -4.66 -5.84
C LEU A 199 -21.65 -3.34 -6.58
N SER A 200 -21.12 -2.26 -6.02
CA SER A 200 -21.10 -0.92 -6.61
C SER A 200 -19.90 -0.69 -7.54
N PHE A 201 -19.13 -1.73 -7.86
CA PHE A 201 -17.95 -1.64 -8.72
C PHE A 201 -18.34 -1.53 -10.20
N ASP A 202 -17.96 -0.43 -10.83
CA ASP A 202 -18.05 -0.26 -12.29
C ASP A 202 -16.69 -0.55 -12.96
N PRO A 203 -16.58 -1.57 -13.82
CA PRO A 203 -15.36 -1.87 -14.57
C PRO A 203 -14.87 -0.74 -15.47
N ASN A 204 -15.75 0.18 -15.88
CA ASN A 204 -15.45 1.30 -16.78
C ASN A 204 -14.98 2.55 -16.03
N THR A 205 -14.94 2.52 -14.69
CA THR A 205 -14.46 3.66 -13.90
C THR A 205 -12.97 3.90 -14.13
N SER A 206 -12.57 5.19 -14.19
CA SER A 206 -11.17 5.59 -14.35
C SER A 206 -10.28 5.09 -13.19
N ASN A 207 -10.86 4.88 -12.01
CA ASN A 207 -10.14 4.43 -10.81
C ASN A 207 -10.24 2.92 -10.56
N ARG A 208 -10.48 2.11 -11.59
CA ARG A 208 -10.76 0.66 -11.47
C ARG A 208 -9.75 -0.07 -10.57
N LYS A 209 -8.47 0.24 -10.72
CA LYS A 209 -7.35 -0.40 -10.00
C LYS A 209 -7.28 -0.05 -8.52
N THR A 210 -7.78 1.13 -8.13
CA THR A 210 -7.73 1.64 -6.75
C THR A 210 -9.11 1.68 -6.08
N TYR A 211 -10.16 1.28 -6.78
CA TYR A 211 -11.56 1.35 -6.34
C TYR A 211 -11.75 1.00 -4.85
N LYS A 212 -11.19 -0.13 -4.42
CA LYS A 212 -11.34 -0.65 -3.06
C LYS A 212 -10.73 0.21 -1.95
N ILE A 213 -9.78 1.09 -2.28
CA ILE A 213 -9.09 1.98 -1.33
C ILE A 213 -9.37 3.45 -1.61
N ASN A 214 -10.01 3.75 -2.74
CA ASN A 214 -10.28 5.10 -3.20
C ASN A 214 -11.11 5.93 -2.22
N PRO A 215 -12.14 5.38 -1.54
CA PRO A 215 -12.90 6.14 -0.53
C PRO A 215 -12.02 6.69 0.60
N ILE A 216 -11.03 5.90 1.05
CA ILE A 216 -10.10 6.32 2.11
C ILE A 216 -9.10 7.34 1.59
N ILE A 217 -8.52 7.11 0.40
CA ILE A 217 -7.54 8.03 -0.20
C ILE A 217 -8.18 9.40 -0.43
N ASN A 218 -9.38 9.45 -1.03
CA ASN A 218 -10.06 10.71 -1.30
C ASN A 218 -10.39 11.47 -0.02
N ASN A 219 -10.98 10.79 0.97
CA ASN A 219 -11.34 11.40 2.25
C ASN A 219 -10.11 11.96 2.98
N LEU A 220 -9.00 11.21 3.02
CA LEU A 220 -7.77 11.68 3.65
C LEU A 220 -7.11 12.83 2.86
N SER A 221 -7.07 12.76 1.52
CA SER A 221 -6.53 13.84 0.69
C SER A 221 -7.32 15.14 0.84
N GLU A 222 -8.65 15.07 0.97
CA GLU A 222 -9.47 16.25 1.28
C GLU A 222 -9.15 16.83 2.67
N LYS A 223 -8.97 15.97 3.67
CA LYS A 223 -8.57 16.37 5.03
C LYS A 223 -7.17 16.98 5.08
N PHE A 224 -6.20 16.42 4.35
CA PHE A 224 -4.85 16.98 4.22
C PHE A 224 -4.89 18.40 3.65
N ARG A 225 -5.67 18.63 2.59
CA ARG A 225 -5.80 19.96 2.00
C ARG A 225 -6.55 20.96 2.88
N SER A 226 -7.59 20.50 3.58
CA SER A 226 -8.47 21.38 4.35
C SER A 226 -7.90 21.79 5.70
N PHE A 227 -7.08 20.97 6.35
CA PHE A 227 -6.62 21.23 7.72
C PHE A 227 -5.35 22.08 7.82
N TYR A 228 -4.64 22.31 6.72
CA TYR A 228 -3.40 23.07 6.74
C TYR A 228 -3.14 23.79 5.41
N VAL A 229 -2.85 25.09 5.51
CA VAL A 229 -2.38 25.92 4.40
C VAL A 229 -0.86 25.88 4.40
N CYS A 230 -0.27 25.35 3.33
CA CYS A 230 1.17 25.27 3.19
C CYS A 230 1.83 26.64 3.04
N LYS A 231 3.10 26.73 3.44
CA LYS A 231 4.00 27.85 3.10
C LYS A 231 4.31 27.89 1.61
N ARG A 232 5.00 28.94 1.20
CA ARG A 232 5.38 29.20 -0.19
C ARG A 232 6.20 28.05 -0.80
N GLU A 233 7.10 27.47 -0.02
CA GLU A 233 7.97 26.38 -0.45
C GLU A 233 7.27 25.02 -0.30
N ILE A 234 7.03 24.37 -1.43
CA ILE A 234 6.46 23.02 -1.53
C ILE A 234 7.43 22.09 -2.28
N CYS A 235 7.32 20.79 -2.01
CA CYS A 235 8.10 19.73 -2.62
C CYS A 235 7.17 18.64 -3.16
N VAL A 236 7.47 18.15 -4.35
CA VAL A 236 6.86 16.96 -4.94
C VAL A 236 7.91 15.88 -5.04
N ASP A 237 7.64 14.72 -4.46
CA ASP A 237 8.56 13.58 -4.50
C ASP A 237 7.82 12.24 -4.72
N LYS A 238 8.57 11.23 -5.13
CA LYS A 238 8.14 9.85 -5.33
C LYS A 238 8.45 9.02 -4.07
N SER A 239 7.40 8.50 -3.44
CA SER A 239 7.50 7.50 -2.39
C SER A 239 7.15 6.11 -2.93
N LEU A 240 7.71 5.07 -2.30
CA LEU A 240 7.45 3.67 -2.67
C LEU A 240 7.09 2.89 -1.41
N LEU A 241 5.80 2.53 -1.30
CA LEU A 241 5.28 1.72 -0.22
C LEU A 241 5.51 0.24 -0.53
N LEU A 242 6.37 -0.41 0.24
CA LEU A 242 6.74 -1.82 0.05
C LEU A 242 5.50 -2.71 -0.06
N TRP A 243 5.40 -3.46 -1.16
CA TRP A 243 4.34 -4.45 -1.35
C TRP A 243 4.90 -5.66 -2.09
N LYS A 244 4.86 -6.82 -1.44
CA LYS A 244 5.38 -8.07 -2.02
C LYS A 244 4.29 -8.94 -2.67
N GLY A 245 3.02 -8.64 -2.43
CA GLY A 245 1.91 -9.41 -2.98
C GLY A 245 1.66 -9.20 -4.48
N ASN A 246 0.67 -9.93 -4.99
CA ASN A 246 0.21 -9.82 -6.37
C ASN A 246 -0.62 -8.54 -6.54
N LEU A 247 -0.07 -7.60 -7.28
CA LEU A 247 -0.72 -6.34 -7.60
C LEU A 247 -0.30 -5.92 -9.01
N SER A 248 -1.26 -5.77 -9.90
CA SER A 248 -1.01 -5.56 -11.34
C SER A 248 -0.29 -4.25 -11.67
N TRP A 249 -0.30 -3.29 -10.75
CA TRP A 249 0.31 -1.97 -10.92
C TRP A 249 1.48 -1.71 -9.96
N LYS A 250 1.99 -2.76 -9.31
CA LYS A 250 3.23 -2.71 -8.53
C LYS A 250 4.38 -2.21 -9.39
N GLN A 251 5.18 -1.29 -8.85
CA GLN A 251 6.33 -0.71 -9.52
C GLN A 251 7.64 -1.31 -9.00
N TYR A 252 8.60 -1.46 -9.89
CA TYR A 252 10.00 -1.72 -9.55
C TYR A 252 10.79 -0.41 -9.65
N ILE A 253 11.53 -0.06 -8.61
CA ILE A 253 12.46 1.07 -8.61
C ILE A 253 13.79 0.59 -8.03
N SER A 254 14.77 0.39 -8.90
CA SER A 254 16.10 -0.18 -8.58
C SER A 254 16.83 0.59 -7.48
N THR A 255 16.68 1.91 -7.46
CA THR A 255 17.34 2.84 -6.53
C THR A 255 16.74 2.86 -5.13
N LYS A 256 15.53 2.33 -4.93
CA LYS A 256 14.87 2.32 -3.62
C LYS A 256 15.19 1.02 -2.86
N ARG A 257 15.35 1.12 -1.53
CA ARG A 257 15.61 -0.05 -0.65
C ARG A 257 14.51 -1.10 -0.79
N ALA A 258 13.26 -0.67 -0.72
CA ALA A 258 12.11 -1.49 -1.08
C ALA A 258 11.97 -1.45 -2.59
N ARG A 259 12.67 -2.32 -3.33
CA ARG A 259 12.71 -2.26 -4.80
C ARG A 259 11.33 -2.45 -5.45
N PHE A 260 10.40 -3.14 -4.80
CA PHE A 260 9.05 -3.40 -5.32
C PHE A 260 7.98 -2.82 -4.39
N GLY A 261 7.01 -2.09 -4.95
CA GLY A 261 5.95 -1.52 -4.14
C GLY A 261 4.90 -0.72 -4.89
N MET A 262 4.00 -0.11 -4.13
CA MET A 262 3.05 0.88 -4.61
C MET A 262 3.74 2.24 -4.66
N LYS A 263 3.88 2.80 -5.87
CA LYS A 263 4.48 4.12 -6.06
C LYS A 263 3.44 5.21 -5.77
N LEU A 264 3.82 6.20 -4.98
CA LEU A 264 3.01 7.37 -4.67
C LEU A 264 3.75 8.63 -5.10
N PHE A 265 3.01 9.59 -5.67
CA PHE A 265 3.47 10.98 -5.74
C PHE A 265 2.93 11.71 -4.52
N ILE A 266 3.80 12.38 -3.79
CA ILE A 266 3.46 13.09 -2.56
C ILE A 266 3.78 14.56 -2.77
N LEU A 267 2.78 15.42 -2.58
CA LEU A 267 2.94 16.86 -2.46
C LEU A 267 3.02 17.23 -0.99
N SER A 268 4.10 17.92 -0.60
CA SER A 268 4.35 18.28 0.79
C SER A 268 4.92 19.69 0.95
N GLU A 269 4.70 20.31 2.12
CA GLU A 269 5.38 21.57 2.47
C GLU A 269 6.85 21.30 2.77
N SER A 270 7.77 22.04 2.12
CA SER A 270 9.21 21.81 2.23
C SER A 270 9.76 21.96 3.65
N GLN A 271 9.16 22.84 4.47
CA GLN A 271 9.69 23.13 5.80
C GLN A 271 9.19 22.15 6.87
N SER A 272 7.89 21.84 6.90
CA SER A 272 7.31 20.95 7.93
C SER A 272 7.23 19.49 7.51
N GLY A 273 7.34 19.18 6.22
CA GLY A 273 7.05 17.86 5.67
C GLY A 273 5.57 17.50 5.71
N TYR A 274 4.68 18.46 5.96
CA TYR A 274 3.24 18.23 5.96
C TYR A 274 2.79 17.78 4.57
N ILE A 275 2.12 16.63 4.50
CA ILE A 275 1.58 16.10 3.24
C ILE A 275 0.29 16.83 2.94
N GLN A 276 0.25 17.53 1.82
CA GLN A 276 -0.93 18.24 1.35
C GLN A 276 -1.77 17.37 0.41
N ASN A 277 -1.14 16.54 -0.42
CA ASN A 277 -1.83 15.66 -1.34
C ASN A 277 -1.00 14.41 -1.69
N ILE A 278 -1.69 13.34 -2.08
CA ILE A 278 -1.11 12.08 -2.51
C ILE A 278 -1.83 11.60 -3.77
N ILE A 279 -1.06 11.15 -4.76
CA ILE A 279 -1.57 10.44 -5.94
C ILE A 279 -0.96 9.05 -5.97
N LEU A 280 -1.80 8.04 -6.08
CA LEU A 280 -1.37 6.66 -6.23
C LEU A 280 -1.11 6.35 -7.71
N TYR A 281 0.12 5.96 -8.04
CA TYR A 281 0.48 5.65 -9.42
C TYR A 281 0.04 4.22 -9.78
N THR A 282 -0.79 4.10 -10.81
CA THR A 282 -1.34 2.83 -11.30
C THR A 282 -0.93 2.49 -12.74
N GLY A 283 0.12 3.14 -13.24
CA GLY A 283 0.57 3.04 -14.64
C GLY A 283 -0.25 3.96 -15.56
N LYS A 284 -0.61 3.45 -16.74
CA LYS A 284 -1.41 4.17 -17.75
C LYS A 284 -2.79 4.63 -17.23
N ASP A 285 -3.35 3.92 -16.25
CA ASP A 285 -4.67 4.22 -15.67
C ASP A 285 -4.58 5.18 -14.47
N THR A 286 -3.47 5.91 -14.31
CA THR A 286 -3.32 6.82 -13.17
C THR A 286 -4.24 8.02 -13.35
N ASN A 287 -5.08 8.27 -12.35
CA ASN A 287 -5.96 9.43 -12.33
C ASN A 287 -5.23 10.65 -11.74
N TYR A 288 -4.85 11.58 -12.60
CA TYR A 288 -4.27 12.87 -12.23
C TYR A 288 -5.31 14.00 -12.14
N GLY A 289 -6.59 13.67 -12.02
CA GLY A 289 -7.68 14.63 -12.13
C GLY A 289 -7.94 15.08 -13.58
N SER A 290 -9.06 15.80 -13.74
CA SER A 290 -9.50 16.42 -15.00
C SER A 290 -8.97 17.84 -15.20
N ASN A 291 -8.28 18.39 -14.19
CA ASN A 291 -7.72 19.73 -14.27
C ASN A 291 -6.49 19.71 -15.19
N TYR A 292 -6.48 20.59 -16.19
CA TYR A 292 -5.39 20.76 -17.14
C TYR A 292 -5.01 19.47 -17.90
N PRO A 293 -5.93 18.85 -18.67
CA PRO A 293 -5.68 17.58 -19.36
C PRO A 293 -4.62 17.71 -20.46
N GLN A 294 -4.34 18.93 -20.92
CA GLN A 294 -3.37 19.25 -21.97
C GLN A 294 -1.93 19.34 -21.43
N GLU A 295 -1.75 19.39 -20.12
CA GLU A 295 -0.45 19.61 -19.50
C GLU A 295 0.34 18.30 -19.31
N LYS A 296 1.67 18.42 -19.29
CA LYS A 296 2.57 17.27 -19.01
C LYS A 296 2.22 16.63 -17.66
N GLN A 297 2.46 15.33 -17.54
CA GLN A 297 2.11 14.54 -16.34
C GLN A 297 2.70 15.12 -15.05
N SER A 298 3.93 15.64 -15.09
CA SER A 298 4.56 16.32 -13.96
C SER A 298 3.74 17.52 -13.48
N THR A 299 3.25 18.34 -14.40
CA THR A 299 2.39 19.50 -14.12
C THR A 299 1.04 19.06 -13.54
N ARG A 300 0.43 18.01 -14.08
CA ARG A 300 -0.88 17.51 -13.59
C ARG A 300 -0.83 17.03 -12.13
N ILE A 301 0.30 16.50 -11.68
CA ILE A 301 0.52 16.11 -10.28
C ILE A 301 0.47 17.33 -9.33
N PHE A 302 0.89 18.51 -9.78
CA PHE A 302 0.85 19.73 -8.97
C PHE A 302 -0.57 20.30 -8.81
N TRP A 303 -1.44 20.10 -9.79
CA TRP A 303 -2.76 20.77 -9.87
C TRP A 303 -3.96 19.85 -9.61
N SER A 304 -3.72 18.57 -9.29
CA SER A 304 -4.74 17.58 -8.91
C SER A 304 -5.09 17.65 -7.42
#